data_AF-A0A3D2Q7F7-F1
#
_entry.id   AF-A0A3D2Q7F7-F1
#
_cell.length_a   1.000
_cell.length_b   1.000
_cell.length_c   1.000
_cell.angle_alpha   90.00
_cell.angle_beta   90.00
_cell.angle_gamma   90.00
#
_symmetry.space_group_name_H-M   'P 1'
#
loop_
_entity.id
_entity.type
_entity.pdbx_description
1 polymer ?
#
loop_
_entity_poly.entity_id
_entity_poly.type
_entity_poly.pdbx_seq_one_letter_code
_entity_poly.pdbx_strand_id
1 'polypeptide(L)'
;LPENEVLALLQPLPPAQDPALAIFICRHALAKANLPLDFKLMPGFKNSCLIKLPSVGALKLFWLLAAIENGFAGVIVISCPKPACQHSGSLNLAENQVKRAKEIYTTVGINPARLLFLSSEETALTTKLTAFAGQLKSLAPKHQPASAPPLPPPP
;
A
#
# COMPACT_ATOMS: atom_id res chain seq x y z
N LEU A 1 -6.74 -3.96 -13.94
CA LEU A 1 -7.34 -4.75 -12.85
C LEU A 1 -8.71 -4.18 -12.60
N PRO A 2 -9.76 -5.00 -12.60
CA PRO A 2 -11.07 -4.54 -12.19
C PRO A 2 -10.99 -4.10 -10.71
N GLU A 3 -11.74 -3.07 -10.38
CA GLU A 3 -11.70 -2.45 -9.05
C GLU A 3 -12.09 -3.42 -7.94
N ASN A 4 -13.12 -4.24 -8.19
CA ASN A 4 -13.63 -5.23 -7.24
C ASN A 4 -12.58 -6.25 -6.82
N GLU A 5 -11.67 -6.66 -7.71
CA GLU A 5 -10.58 -7.57 -7.37
C GLU A 5 -9.60 -6.92 -6.39
N VAL A 6 -9.25 -5.65 -6.61
CA VAL A 6 -8.34 -4.94 -5.71
C VAL A 6 -8.98 -4.75 -4.34
N LEU A 7 -10.26 -4.39 -4.29
CA LEU A 7 -10.98 -4.23 -3.01
C LEU A 7 -11.12 -5.55 -2.26
N ALA A 8 -11.35 -6.67 -2.96
CA ALA A 8 -11.37 -8.00 -2.35
C ALA A 8 -10.00 -8.36 -1.73
N LEU A 9 -8.90 -7.94 -2.35
CA LEU A 9 -7.55 -8.14 -1.81
C LEU A 9 -7.25 -7.21 -0.62
N LEU A 10 -7.89 -6.05 -0.56
CA LEU A 10 -7.76 -5.09 0.55
C LEU A 10 -8.69 -5.42 1.73
N GLN A 11 -9.16 -6.65 1.87
CA GLN A 11 -9.90 -7.05 3.05
C GLN A 11 -9.00 -7.10 4.29
N PRO A 12 -9.54 -6.80 5.49
CA PRO A 12 -8.78 -6.86 6.73
C PRO A 12 -8.14 -8.23 6.90
N LEU A 13 -6.82 -8.28 7.05
CA LEU A 13 -6.12 -9.51 7.37
C LEU A 13 -6.33 -9.86 8.86
N PRO A 14 -6.34 -11.16 9.23
CA PRO A 14 -6.55 -11.56 10.61
C PRO A 14 -5.52 -10.91 11.55
N PRO A 15 -5.88 -10.71 12.84
CA PRO A 15 -4.96 -10.13 13.81
C PRO A 15 -3.71 -11.00 13.91
N ALA A 16 -2.56 -10.41 13.61
CA ALA A 16 -1.26 -11.05 13.61
C ALA A 16 -0.25 -10.22 14.41
N GLN A 17 0.89 -10.82 14.76
CA GLN A 17 2.00 -10.12 15.41
C GLN A 17 2.65 -9.06 14.49
N ASP A 18 2.46 -9.18 13.18
CA ASP A 18 2.96 -8.25 12.19
C ASP A 18 1.86 -7.28 11.74
N PRO A 19 2.23 -6.00 11.46
CA PRO A 19 1.28 -5.01 10.98
C PRO A 19 0.66 -5.46 9.65
N ALA A 20 -0.64 -5.21 9.47
CA ALA A 20 -1.30 -5.44 8.19
C ALA A 20 -0.75 -4.48 7.13
N LEU A 21 -0.12 -4.99 6.06
CA LEU A 21 0.53 -4.19 5.01
C LEU A 21 -0.08 -4.43 3.63
N ALA A 22 -0.50 -3.36 2.95
CA ALA A 22 -0.93 -3.42 1.56
C ALA A 22 0.23 -2.99 0.65
N ILE A 23 0.63 -3.83 -0.30
CA ILE A 23 1.79 -3.61 -1.15
C ILE A 23 1.33 -3.53 -2.60
N PHE A 24 1.37 -2.34 -3.18
CA PHE A 24 1.12 -2.11 -4.59
C PHE A 24 2.45 -2.12 -5.34
N ILE A 25 2.60 -3.00 -6.33
CA ILE A 25 3.80 -3.04 -7.17
C ILE A 25 3.41 -3.28 -8.62
N CYS A 26 4.01 -2.55 -9.56
CA CYS A 26 3.77 -2.82 -10.98
C CYS A 26 4.54 -4.05 -11.45
N ARG A 27 4.01 -4.78 -12.45
CA ARG A 27 4.63 -6.01 -12.97
C ARG A 27 6.10 -5.83 -13.37
N HIS A 28 6.42 -4.71 -14.01
CA HIS A 28 7.79 -4.42 -14.45
C HIS A 28 8.74 -4.16 -13.28
N ALA A 29 8.28 -3.42 -12.26
CA ALA A 29 9.03 -3.22 -11.03
C ALA A 29 9.24 -4.54 -10.30
N LEU A 30 8.21 -5.39 -10.20
CA LEU A 30 8.31 -6.70 -9.56
C LEU A 30 9.32 -7.62 -10.25
N ALA A 31 9.36 -7.60 -11.59
CA ALA A 31 10.32 -8.42 -12.36
C ALA A 31 11.78 -7.96 -12.21
N LYS A 32 12.01 -6.69 -11.86
CA LYS A 32 13.35 -6.09 -11.73
C LYS A 32 13.82 -5.93 -10.29
N ALA A 33 12.89 -5.84 -9.34
CA ALA A 33 13.23 -5.63 -7.94
C ALA A 33 13.97 -6.85 -7.40
N ASN A 34 15.04 -6.61 -6.63
CA ASN A 34 15.68 -7.65 -5.84
C ASN A 34 14.89 -7.90 -4.55
N LEU A 35 13.64 -8.36 -4.71
CA LEU A 35 12.71 -8.65 -3.62
C LEU A 35 12.32 -10.12 -3.67
N PRO A 36 12.01 -10.74 -2.52
CA PRO A 36 11.47 -12.09 -2.52
C PRO A 36 10.12 -12.11 -3.23
N LEU A 37 9.87 -13.19 -3.97
CA LEU A 37 8.59 -13.39 -4.66
C LEU A 37 7.42 -13.47 -3.68
N ASP A 38 7.69 -13.99 -2.48
CA ASP A 38 6.77 -13.99 -1.35
C ASP A 38 7.26 -13.03 -0.27
N PHE A 39 6.60 -11.86 -0.17
CA PHE A 39 6.87 -10.88 0.86
C PHE A 39 6.65 -11.43 2.27
N LYS A 40 5.82 -12.48 2.45
CA LYS A 40 5.57 -13.06 3.78
C LYS A 40 6.80 -13.70 4.42
N LEU A 41 7.83 -14.00 3.62
CA LEU A 41 9.12 -14.47 4.09
C LEU A 41 9.99 -13.34 4.68
N MET A 42 9.63 -12.08 4.44
CA MET A 42 10.37 -10.93 4.98
C MET A 42 9.96 -10.65 6.44
N PRO A 43 10.90 -10.24 7.31
CA PRO A 43 10.59 -9.85 8.68
C PRO A 43 9.60 -8.67 8.71
N GLY A 44 8.48 -8.81 9.43
CA GLY A 44 7.45 -7.77 9.54
C GLY A 44 6.38 -7.80 8.43
N PHE A 45 6.45 -8.77 7.52
CA PHE A 45 5.56 -8.89 6.36
C PHE A 45 4.70 -10.16 6.36
N LYS A 46 4.68 -10.96 7.44
CA LYS A 46 3.82 -12.16 7.51
C LYS A 46 2.36 -11.80 7.30
N ASN A 47 1.97 -10.60 7.71
CA ASN A 47 0.64 -10.03 7.54
C ASN A 47 0.60 -9.02 6.38
N SER A 48 1.04 -9.42 5.19
CA SER A 48 1.02 -8.56 4.00
C SER A 48 0.12 -9.08 2.89
N CYS A 49 -0.45 -8.15 2.13
CA CYS A 49 -1.19 -8.39 0.91
C CYS A 49 -0.46 -7.73 -0.27
N LEU A 50 -0.17 -8.50 -1.31
CA LEU A 50 0.51 -8.04 -2.53
C LEU A 50 -0.50 -7.81 -3.66
N ILE A 51 -0.61 -6.58 -4.12
CA ILE A 51 -1.44 -6.14 -5.23
C ILE A 51 -0.55 -5.84 -6.44
N LYS A 52 -0.59 -6.72 -7.44
CA LYS A 52 0.24 -6.61 -8.65
C LYS A 52 -0.46 -5.75 -9.71
N LEU A 53 -0.03 -4.52 -9.87
CA LEU A 53 -0.57 -3.59 -10.88
C LEU A 53 -0.01 -3.87 -12.28
N PRO A 54 -0.77 -3.66 -13.37
CA PRO A 54 -0.23 -3.73 -14.72
C PRO A 54 0.83 -2.64 -14.97
N SER A 55 0.59 -1.44 -14.46
CA SER A 55 1.51 -0.29 -14.44
C SER A 55 1.28 0.49 -13.16
N VAL A 56 2.29 1.23 -12.68
CA VAL A 56 2.14 2.09 -11.49
C VAL A 56 1.10 3.19 -11.73
N GLY A 57 0.90 3.62 -12.98
CA GLY A 57 -0.12 4.61 -13.34
C GLY A 57 -1.56 4.12 -13.18
N ALA A 58 -1.78 2.80 -13.02
CA ALA A 58 -3.09 2.25 -12.71
C ALA A 58 -3.49 2.47 -11.23
N LEU A 59 -2.56 2.94 -10.39
CA LEU A 59 -2.81 3.19 -8.97
C LEU A 59 -3.91 4.24 -8.79
N LYS A 60 -5.00 3.85 -8.13
CA LYS A 60 -6.08 4.76 -7.77
C LYS A 60 -5.91 5.26 -6.34
N LEU A 61 -6.16 6.56 -6.14
CA LEU A 61 -6.21 7.20 -4.82
C LEU A 61 -7.12 6.42 -3.87
N PHE A 62 -8.32 6.05 -4.33
CA PHE A 62 -9.28 5.32 -3.53
C PHE A 62 -8.73 4.01 -2.96
N TRP A 63 -7.85 3.29 -3.67
CA TRP A 63 -7.24 2.06 -3.14
C TRP A 63 -6.26 2.32 -1.99
N LEU A 64 -5.57 3.47 -2.00
CA LEU A 64 -4.70 3.87 -0.91
C LEU A 64 -5.54 4.14 0.35
N LEU A 65 -6.64 4.89 0.19
CA LEU A 65 -7.57 5.21 1.27
C LEU A 65 -8.26 3.95 1.82
N ALA A 66 -8.83 3.12 0.93
CA ALA A 66 -9.53 1.89 1.28
C ALA A 66 -8.66 0.91 2.06
N ALA A 67 -7.35 0.83 1.75
CA ALA A 67 -6.44 0.01 2.54
C ALA A 67 -6.42 0.45 4.01
N ILE A 68 -6.29 1.76 4.29
CA ILE A 68 -6.29 2.25 5.67
C ILE A 68 -7.66 2.10 6.33
N GLU A 69 -8.74 2.36 5.60
CA GLU A 69 -10.13 2.18 6.08
C GLU A 69 -10.41 0.71 6.47
N ASN A 70 -9.87 -0.24 5.70
CA ASN A 70 -9.98 -1.68 5.99
C ASN A 70 -8.99 -2.18 7.06
N GLY A 71 -8.37 -1.26 7.81
CA GLY A 71 -7.55 -1.61 8.98
C GLY A 71 -6.10 -1.98 8.65
N PHE A 72 -5.61 -1.71 7.43
CA PHE A 72 -4.18 -1.85 7.17
C PHE A 72 -3.38 -0.83 7.98
N ALA A 73 -2.33 -1.31 8.64
CA ALA A 73 -1.43 -0.47 9.40
C ALA A 73 -0.59 0.44 8.49
N GLY A 74 -0.30 0.00 7.26
CA GLY A 74 0.36 0.84 6.27
C GLY A 74 0.23 0.35 4.84
N VAL A 75 0.55 1.25 3.93
CA VAL A 75 0.51 1.05 2.48
C VAL A 75 1.89 1.30 1.90
N ILE A 76 2.33 0.40 1.03
CA ILE A 76 3.61 0.48 0.33
C ILE A 76 3.30 0.50 -1.16
N VAL A 77 3.91 1.44 -1.88
CA VAL A 77 3.83 1.53 -3.33
C VAL A 77 5.25 1.44 -3.87
N ILE A 78 5.50 0.44 -4.71
CA ILE A 78 6.80 0.18 -5.34
C ILE A 78 6.65 0.40 -6.84
N SER A 79 7.47 1.29 -7.39
CA SER A 79 7.45 1.68 -8.79
C SER A 79 8.78 1.40 -9.48
N CYS A 80 8.78 1.29 -10.80
CA CYS A 80 10.02 1.32 -11.57
C CYS A 80 10.61 2.74 -11.54
N PRO A 81 11.95 2.91 -11.59
CA PRO A 81 12.54 4.24 -11.65
C PRO A 81 12.17 4.95 -12.96
N LYS A 82 12.21 6.28 -12.92
CA LYS A 82 11.79 7.17 -14.01
C LYS A 82 12.31 6.76 -15.40
N PRO A 83 13.61 6.47 -15.63
CA PRO A 83 14.10 6.08 -16.96
C PRO A 83 13.64 4.67 -17.40
N ALA A 84 13.25 3.80 -16.46
CA ALA A 84 12.82 2.43 -16.74
C ALA A 84 11.29 2.28 -16.84
N CYS A 85 10.54 3.39 -16.70
CA CYS A 85 9.09 3.38 -16.78
C CYS A 85 8.65 3.30 -18.24
N GLN A 86 8.04 2.18 -18.64
CA GLN A 86 7.61 1.94 -20.03
C GLN A 86 6.50 2.88 -20.50
N HIS A 87 5.75 3.50 -19.58
CA HIS A 87 4.62 4.38 -19.90
C HIS A 87 4.93 5.80 -19.44
N SER A 88 5.16 6.72 -20.37
CA SER A 88 5.41 8.13 -20.08
C SER A 88 4.29 8.71 -19.19
N GLY A 89 4.68 9.48 -18.17
CA GLY A 89 3.73 10.12 -17.25
C GLY A 89 3.13 9.22 -16.17
N SER A 90 3.17 7.88 -16.31
CA SER A 90 2.56 6.96 -15.33
C SER A 90 3.18 7.07 -13.93
N LEU A 91 4.50 7.27 -13.85
CA LEU A 91 5.19 7.50 -12.57
C LEU A 91 4.70 8.79 -11.89
N ASN A 92 4.57 9.87 -12.67
CA ASN A 92 4.13 11.16 -12.13
C ASN A 92 2.68 11.11 -11.65
N LEU A 93 1.80 10.40 -12.37
CA LEU A 93 0.44 10.13 -11.90
C LEU A 93 0.46 9.41 -10.54
N ALA A 94 1.26 8.36 -10.39
CA ALA A 94 1.36 7.65 -9.12
C ALA A 94 1.90 8.52 -7.98
N GLU A 95 2.93 9.34 -8.24
CA GLU A 95 3.46 10.32 -7.29
C GLU A 95 2.38 11.31 -6.82
N ASN A 96 1.56 11.81 -7.76
CA ASN A 96 0.45 12.72 -7.44
C ASN A 96 -0.63 12.04 -6.59
N GLN A 97 -0.98 10.79 -6.89
CA GLN A 97 -1.95 10.02 -6.10
C GLN A 97 -1.43 9.76 -4.68
N VAL A 98 -0.15 9.41 -4.55
CA VAL A 98 0.53 9.21 -3.26
C VAL A 98 0.56 10.51 -2.46
N LYS A 99 0.92 11.64 -3.09
CA LYS A 99 0.93 12.95 -2.45
C LYS A 99 -0.46 13.32 -1.93
N ARG A 100 -1.47 13.19 -2.79
CA ARG A 100 -2.87 13.49 -2.45
C ARG A 100 -3.39 12.58 -1.32
N ALA A 101 -3.03 11.31 -1.31
CA ALA A 101 -3.37 10.39 -0.23
C ALA A 101 -2.78 10.84 1.12
N LYS A 102 -1.50 11.24 1.12
CA LYS A 102 -0.84 11.76 2.33
C LYS A 102 -1.50 13.04 2.86
N GLU A 103 -1.87 13.96 1.96
CA GLU A 103 -2.60 15.19 2.33
C GLU A 103 -3.96 14.87 2.97
N ILE A 104 -4.70 13.92 2.39
CA ILE A 104 -5.98 13.45 2.95
C ILE A 104 -5.74 12.81 4.32
N TYR A 105 -4.73 11.95 4.47
CA TYR A 105 -4.39 11.32 5.75
C TYR A 105 -4.15 12.36 6.84
N THR A 106 -3.31 13.35 6.56
CA THR A 106 -3.05 14.45 7.49
C THR A 106 -4.34 15.18 7.86
N THR A 107 -5.19 15.48 6.87
CA THR A 107 -6.46 16.20 7.07
C THR A 107 -7.42 15.46 8.00
N VAL A 108 -7.47 14.12 7.90
CA VAL A 108 -8.37 13.28 8.74
C VAL A 108 -7.67 12.73 10.00
N GLY A 109 -6.49 13.23 10.35
CA GLY A 109 -5.77 12.85 11.58
C GLY A 109 -5.07 11.48 11.54
N ILE A 110 -4.85 10.93 10.34
CA ILE A 110 -4.04 9.74 10.06
C ILE A 110 -2.59 10.18 9.78
N ASN A 111 -1.62 9.45 10.35
CA ASN A 111 -0.22 9.77 10.12
C ASN A 111 0.17 9.48 8.65
N PRO A 112 0.63 10.46 7.85
CA PRO A 112 1.04 10.25 6.45
C PRO A 112 2.23 9.30 6.31
N ALA A 113 2.99 9.08 7.40
CA ALA A 113 4.04 8.06 7.46
C ALA A 113 3.49 6.62 7.42
N ARG A 114 2.18 6.41 7.37
CA ARG A 114 1.58 5.10 7.04
C ARG A 114 1.61 4.78 5.54
N LEU A 115 2.11 5.70 4.70
CA LEU A 115 2.23 5.49 3.26
C LEU A 115 3.66 5.68 2.78
N LEU A 116 4.24 4.60 2.26
CA LEU A 116 5.58 4.56 1.70
C LEU A 116 5.54 4.44 0.17
N PHE A 117 6.37 5.22 -0.51
CA PHE A 117 6.56 5.14 -1.95
C PHE A 117 8.05 4.98 -2.24
N LEU A 118 8.43 3.91 -2.95
CA LEU A 118 9.82 3.57 -3.25
C LEU A 118 10.00 3.22 -4.72
N SER A 119 11.25 3.31 -5.17
CA SER A 119 11.67 2.72 -6.44
C SER A 119 12.14 1.28 -6.27
N SER A 120 11.91 0.44 -7.27
CA SER A 120 12.39 -0.95 -7.31
C SER A 120 13.91 -1.07 -7.39
N GLU A 121 14.60 -0.03 -7.84
CA GLU A 121 16.06 0.03 -7.97
C GLU A 121 16.72 0.79 -6.80
N GLU A 122 15.95 1.07 -5.75
CA GLU A 122 16.43 1.82 -4.60
C GLU A 122 17.49 1.04 -3.82
N THR A 123 18.61 1.69 -3.50
CA THR A 123 19.67 1.08 -2.69
C THR A 123 19.11 0.73 -1.31
N ALA A 124 19.28 -0.54 -0.91
CA ALA A 124 18.76 -1.10 0.33
C ALA A 124 17.22 -1.13 0.46
N LEU A 125 16.52 -1.38 -0.65
CA LEU A 125 15.05 -1.54 -0.71
C LEU A 125 14.50 -2.44 0.41
N THR A 126 15.06 -3.64 0.59
CA THR A 126 14.66 -4.58 1.66
C THR A 126 14.81 -3.98 3.05
N THR A 127 15.90 -3.26 3.33
CA THR A 127 16.14 -2.62 4.62
C THR A 127 15.10 -1.54 4.90
N LYS A 128 14.76 -0.73 3.90
CA LYS A 128 13.74 0.32 4.03
C LYS A 128 12.34 -0.24 4.25
N LEU A 129 12.00 -1.32 3.54
CA LEU A 129 10.74 -2.04 3.73
C LEU A 129 10.62 -2.59 5.15
N THR A 130 11.66 -3.26 5.65
CA THR A 130 11.67 -3.81 7.02
C THR A 130 11.65 -2.71 8.08
N ALA A 131 12.39 -1.61 7.87
CA ALA A 131 12.37 -0.45 8.77
C ALA A 131 10.97 0.19 8.85
N PHE A 132 10.29 0.31 7.71
CA PHE A 132 8.92 0.80 7.65
C PHE A 132 7.94 -0.11 8.40
N ALA A 133 8.03 -1.43 8.21
CA ALA A 133 7.22 -2.38 8.98
C ALA A 133 7.48 -2.28 10.49
N GLY A 134 8.73 -2.07 10.90
CA GLY A 134 9.11 -1.81 12.29
C GLY A 134 8.49 -0.52 12.84
N GLN A 135 8.58 0.58 12.09
CA GLN A 135 8.01 1.88 12.47
C GLN A 135 6.48 1.79 12.68
N LEU A 136 5.78 1.02 11.85
CA LEU A 136 4.32 0.87 11.96
C LEU A 136 3.88 0.17 13.24
N LYS A 137 4.71 -0.70 13.83
CA LYS A 137 4.42 -1.33 15.14
C LYS A 137 4.35 -0.29 16.26
N SER A 138 5.11 0.80 16.16
CA SER A 138 5.09 1.91 17.12
C SER A 138 3.96 2.91 16.86
N LEU A 139 3.33 2.88 15.69
CA LEU A 139 2.21 3.74 15.35
C LEU A 139 0.90 3.08 15.80
N ALA A 140 0.41 3.47 16.97
CA ALA A 140 -0.82 2.96 17.58
C ALA A 140 -1.94 2.72 16.54
N PRO A 141 -2.60 1.54 16.54
CA PRO A 141 -3.66 1.24 15.60
C PRO A 141 -4.83 2.20 15.87
N LYS A 142 -5.03 3.18 14.97
CA LYS A 142 -6.13 4.16 15.12
C LYS A 142 -7.46 3.64 14.58
N HIS A 143 -7.47 2.53 13.86
CA HIS A 143 -8.69 2.03 13.25
C HIS A 143 -8.88 0.55 13.60
N GLN A 144 -9.76 0.29 14.57
CA GLN A 144 -10.60 -0.90 14.48
C GLN A 144 -11.40 -0.74 13.19
N PRO A 145 -11.55 -1.77 12.34
CA PRO A 145 -12.45 -1.69 11.20
C PRO A 145 -13.79 -1.25 11.74
N ALA A 146 -14.28 -0.08 11.31
CA ALA A 146 -15.60 0.36 11.66
C ALA A 146 -16.54 -0.78 11.24
N SER A 147 -17.21 -1.43 12.19
CA SER A 147 -18.43 -2.16 11.88
C SER A 147 -19.28 -1.16 11.10
N ALA A 148 -19.56 -1.45 9.83
CA ALA A 148 -20.31 -0.56 8.95
C ALA A 148 -21.52 -0.02 9.74
N PRO A 149 -21.74 1.31 9.80
CA PRO A 149 -22.97 1.81 10.39
C PRO A 149 -24.13 1.12 9.67
N PRO A 150 -25.12 0.58 10.41
CA PRO A 150 -26.24 -0.12 9.78
C PRO A 150 -26.85 0.81 8.73
N LEU A 151 -26.93 0.33 7.49
CA LEU A 151 -27.61 1.04 6.42
C LEU A 151 -29.00 1.45 6.91
N PRO A 152 -29.44 2.70 6.71
CA PRO A 152 -30.81 3.06 7.00
C PRO A 152 -31.74 2.13 6.21
N PRO A 153 -32.86 1.67 6.79
CA PRO A 153 -33.81 0.83 6.06
C PRO A 153 -34.29 1.55 4.80
N PRO A 154 -34.50 0.83 3.68
CA PRO A 154 -35.06 1.43 2.47
C PRO A 154 -36.45 2.03 2.74
N PRO A 155 -36.85 3.07 1.98
CA PRO A 155 -38.12 3.79 2.18
C PRO A 155 -39.35 2.91 1.99
#